data_AF-T1ATP9-F1
#
_entry.id   AF-T1ATP9-F1
#
_cell.length_a   1.000
_cell.length_b   1.000
_cell.length_c   1.000
_cell.angle_alpha   90.00
_cell.angle_beta   90.00
_cell.angle_gamma   90.00
#
_symmetry.space_group_name_H-M   'P 1'
#
loop_
_entity.id
_entity.type
_entity.pdbx_description
1 polymer ?
#
loop_
_entity_poly.entity_id
_entity_poly.type
_entity_poly.pdbx_seq_one_letter_code
_entity_poly.pdbx_strand_id
1 'polypeptide(L)'
;MPFNPINAANACVRRARRFLALAGTKLPDAKIKTDLRRSALVLAVTAVDSYMHWLVYRRISEVRREGDLPKILAKLEIPFSDFASLADATIRARREDRDLRPWVQVKNAVQRRLLKETFQSYEQVGQALSLAGIEKGWSRTADALGIKTDDIKTRLNQLVHRRNQIVHEGDIKRASRPQRLQYNDVGQDEVSADVDWIAQLVTAIEQVVAAGNPP
;
A
#
# COMPACT_ATOMS: atom_id res chain seq x y z
N MET A 1 -15.80 16.42 0.28
CA MET A 1 -15.47 15.40 -0.73
C MET A 1 -15.33 14.04 -0.05
N PRO A 2 -15.78 12.94 -0.66
CA PRO A 2 -15.57 11.59 -0.12
C PRO A 2 -14.08 11.25 -0.05
N PHE A 3 -13.71 10.37 0.88
CA PHE A 3 -12.34 9.91 1.04
C PHE A 3 -11.99 8.90 -0.06
N ASN A 4 -10.97 9.19 -0.86
CA ASN A 4 -10.49 8.34 -1.95
C ASN A 4 -9.14 7.68 -1.61
N PRO A 5 -8.76 6.56 -2.25
CA PRO A 5 -7.47 5.91 -2.02
C PRO A 5 -6.26 6.86 -2.16
N ILE A 6 -6.30 7.73 -3.17
CA ILE A 6 -5.26 8.75 -3.39
C ILE A 6 -5.10 9.72 -2.21
N ASN A 7 -6.16 9.97 -1.43
CA ASN A 7 -6.10 10.84 -0.25
C ASN A 7 -5.23 10.22 0.85
N ALA A 8 -5.28 8.89 1.01
CA ALA A 8 -4.46 8.16 1.97
C ALA A 8 -2.98 8.23 1.59
N ALA A 9 -2.66 7.98 0.32
CA ALA A 9 -1.30 8.08 -0.19
C ALA A 9 -0.73 9.50 -0.02
N ASN A 10 -1.51 10.51 -0.42
CA ASN A 10 -1.11 11.91 -0.32
C ASN A 10 -0.90 12.34 1.14
N ALA A 11 -1.63 11.78 2.10
CA ALA A 11 -1.38 12.03 3.51
C ALA A 11 0.00 11.51 3.94
N CYS A 12 0.40 10.32 3.51
CA CYS A 12 1.72 9.75 3.77
C CYS A 12 2.84 10.56 3.09
N VAL A 13 2.69 10.90 1.81
CA VAL A 13 3.65 11.71 1.05
C VAL A 13 3.83 13.10 1.67
N ARG A 14 2.73 13.79 2.04
CA ARG A 14 2.83 15.10 2.70
C ARG A 14 3.59 15.03 4.03
N ARG A 15 3.37 13.98 4.82
CA ARG A 15 4.11 13.76 6.07
C ARG A 15 5.59 13.49 5.80
N ALA A 16 5.92 12.67 4.80
CA ALA A 16 7.30 12.43 4.38
C ALA A 16 8.01 13.74 3.98
N ARG A 17 7.37 14.56 3.15
CA ARG A 17 7.90 15.88 2.75
C ARG A 17 8.10 16.83 3.93
N ARG A 18 7.21 16.82 4.94
CA ARG A 18 7.39 17.62 6.17
C ARG A 18 8.63 17.18 6.96
N PHE A 19 8.88 15.87 7.05
CA PHE A 19 10.09 15.36 7.70
C PHE A 19 11.36 15.75 6.94
N LEU A 20 11.33 15.67 5.61
CA LEU A 20 12.45 16.13 4.77
C LEU A 20 12.69 17.63 4.90
N ALA A 21 11.63 18.44 4.88
CA ALA A 21 11.75 19.88 5.08
C ALA A 21 12.42 20.20 6.42
N LEU A 22 12.00 19.54 7.50
CA LEU A 22 12.60 19.72 8.83
C LEU A 22 14.07 19.24 8.87
N ALA A 23 14.38 18.11 8.25
CA ALA A 23 15.75 17.57 8.15
C ALA A 23 16.72 18.50 7.39
N GLY A 24 16.18 19.32 6.47
CA GLY A 24 16.94 20.35 5.74
C GLY A 24 17.30 21.58 6.58
N THR A 25 16.67 21.78 7.74
CA THR A 25 16.94 22.94 8.60
C THR A 25 18.11 22.71 9.57
N LYS A 26 18.49 23.73 10.34
CA LYS A 26 19.45 23.57 11.45
C LYS A 26 18.73 22.96 12.65
N LEU A 27 19.11 21.73 13.00
CA LEU A 27 18.60 21.02 14.17
C LEU A 27 19.63 20.99 15.30
N PRO A 28 19.21 20.86 16.56
CA PRO A 28 20.13 20.77 17.71
C PRO A 28 21.10 19.57 17.64
N ASP A 29 20.65 18.43 17.10
CA ASP A 29 21.46 17.25 16.86
C ASP A 29 21.39 16.85 15.38
N ALA A 30 22.56 16.69 14.75
CA ALA A 30 22.68 16.28 13.36
C ALA A 30 22.14 14.85 13.12
N LYS A 31 22.15 13.97 14.12
CA LYS A 31 21.63 12.59 14.02
C LYS A 31 20.12 12.57 13.78
N ILE A 32 19.39 13.51 14.39
CA ILE A 32 17.94 13.66 14.19
C ILE A 32 17.62 13.91 12.71
N LYS A 33 18.49 14.61 11.97
CA LYS A 33 18.29 14.81 10.52
C LYS A 33 18.23 13.47 9.79
N THR A 34 19.13 12.55 10.12
CA THR A 34 19.18 11.24 9.46
C THR A 34 17.95 10.39 9.81
N ASP A 35 17.45 10.45 11.04
CA ASP A 35 16.27 9.70 11.46
C ASP A 35 14.97 10.26 10.85
N LEU A 36 14.89 11.58 10.67
CA LEU A 36 13.80 12.21 9.93
C LEU A 36 13.78 11.75 8.47
N ARG A 37 14.95 11.64 7.81
CA ARG A 37 15.04 11.14 6.44
C ARG A 37 14.67 9.66 6.34
N ARG A 38 15.14 8.80 7.27
CA ARG A 38 14.71 7.40 7.36
C ARG A 38 13.20 7.28 7.49
N SER A 39 12.62 8.08 8.40
CA SER A 39 11.18 8.13 8.61
C SER A 39 10.41 8.60 7.37
N ALA A 40 10.97 9.55 6.62
CA ALA A 40 10.38 10.00 5.36
C ALA A 40 10.35 8.89 4.31
N LEU A 41 11.43 8.11 4.17
CA LEU A 41 11.47 6.96 3.25
C LEU A 41 10.44 5.89 3.63
N VAL A 42 10.31 5.58 4.93
CA VAL A 42 9.28 4.65 5.44
C VAL A 42 7.88 5.17 5.09
N LEU A 43 7.61 6.46 5.29
CA LEU A 43 6.32 7.07 4.96
C LEU A 43 6.07 7.08 3.44
N ALA A 44 7.09 7.23 2.62
CA ALA A 44 6.97 7.14 1.17
C ALA A 44 6.45 5.76 0.76
N VAL A 45 7.13 4.69 1.16
CA VAL A 45 6.71 3.32 0.83
C VAL A 45 5.34 2.98 1.44
N THR A 46 5.05 3.52 2.64
CA THR A 46 3.72 3.39 3.28
C THR A 46 2.61 4.07 2.46
N ALA A 47 2.92 5.07 1.62
CA ALA A 47 1.94 5.69 0.73
C ALA A 47 1.41 4.70 -0.31
N VAL A 48 2.28 3.84 -0.86
CA VAL A 48 1.91 2.76 -1.79
C VAL A 48 1.00 1.76 -1.09
N ASP A 49 1.42 1.27 0.08
CA ASP A 49 0.66 0.29 0.87
C ASP A 49 -0.74 0.81 1.22
N SER A 50 -0.80 2.03 1.75
CA SER A 50 -2.05 2.69 2.14
C SER A 50 -2.98 2.86 0.94
N TYR A 51 -2.44 3.32 -0.20
CA TYR A 51 -3.20 3.45 -1.43
C TYR A 51 -3.86 2.12 -1.82
N MET A 52 -3.07 1.04 -1.86
CA MET A 52 -3.52 -0.28 -2.30
C MET A 52 -4.59 -0.85 -1.38
N HIS A 53 -4.43 -0.74 -0.06
CA HIS A 53 -5.46 -1.17 0.90
C HIS A 53 -6.79 -0.45 0.68
N TRP A 54 -6.76 0.88 0.52
CA TRP A 54 -7.96 1.65 0.26
C TRP A 54 -8.59 1.36 -1.10
N LEU A 55 -7.77 1.14 -2.14
CA LEU A 55 -8.23 0.77 -3.48
C LEU A 55 -8.97 -0.58 -3.46
N VAL A 56 -8.33 -1.62 -2.93
CA VAL A 56 -8.91 -2.97 -2.87
C VAL A 56 -10.19 -2.96 -2.02
N TYR A 57 -10.16 -2.30 -0.87
CA TYR A 57 -11.33 -2.17 0.00
C TYR A 57 -12.52 -1.49 -0.71
N ARG A 58 -12.25 -0.41 -1.46
CA ARG A 58 -13.26 0.29 -2.24
C ARG A 58 -13.87 -0.61 -3.30
N ARG A 59 -13.05 -1.30 -4.10
CA ARG A 59 -13.52 -2.18 -5.19
C ARG A 59 -14.34 -3.36 -4.67
N ILE A 60 -13.92 -4.00 -3.58
CA ILE A 60 -14.69 -5.06 -2.93
C ILE A 60 -16.03 -4.53 -2.39
N SER A 61 -16.06 -3.26 -1.98
CA SER A 61 -17.29 -2.62 -1.55
C SER A 61 -18.29 -2.37 -2.69
N GLU A 62 -17.80 -2.19 -3.92
CA GLU A 62 -18.59 -1.96 -5.14
C GLU A 62 -19.24 -3.26 -5.68
N VAL A 63 -18.62 -4.44 -5.48
CA VAL A 63 -19.15 -5.76 -5.88
C VAL A 63 -20.60 -6.00 -5.43
N ARG A 64 -20.99 -5.48 -4.26
CA ARG A 64 -22.35 -5.63 -3.71
C ARG A 64 -23.44 -5.05 -4.62
N ARG A 65 -23.11 -4.08 -5.47
CA ARG A 65 -24.13 -3.22 -6.09
C ARG A 65 -24.68 -3.74 -7.41
N GLU A 66 -23.90 -4.35 -8.30
CA GLU A 66 -24.38 -4.74 -9.65
C GLU A 66 -23.34 -5.48 -10.53
N GLY A 67 -22.30 -6.12 -9.96
CA GLY A 67 -21.14 -6.58 -10.75
C GLY A 67 -20.74 -8.05 -10.55
N ASP A 68 -20.15 -8.63 -11.60
CA ASP A 68 -19.40 -9.87 -11.51
C ASP A 68 -18.25 -9.73 -10.51
N LEU A 69 -18.05 -10.77 -9.69
CA LEU A 69 -16.92 -10.83 -8.78
C LEU A 69 -15.62 -10.86 -9.60
N PRO A 70 -14.64 -9.96 -9.37
CA PRO A 70 -13.32 -10.10 -9.97
C PRO A 70 -12.80 -11.53 -9.80
N LYS A 71 -12.37 -12.18 -10.90
CA LYS A 71 -12.00 -13.61 -10.90
C LYS A 71 -10.99 -13.99 -9.81
N ILE A 72 -10.16 -13.04 -9.39
CA ILE A 72 -9.17 -13.27 -8.33
C ILE A 72 -9.78 -13.26 -6.92
N LEU A 73 -10.89 -12.56 -6.67
CA LEU A 73 -11.60 -12.62 -5.39
C LEU A 73 -12.25 -14.00 -5.18
N ALA A 74 -12.55 -14.73 -6.26
CA ALA A 74 -12.99 -16.12 -6.16
C ALA A 74 -11.89 -17.04 -5.57
N LYS A 75 -10.62 -16.62 -5.62
CA LYS A 75 -9.48 -17.33 -5.04
C LYS A 75 -9.07 -16.80 -3.66
N LEU A 76 -9.79 -15.81 -3.13
CA LEU A 76 -9.44 -15.21 -1.84
C LEU A 76 -9.78 -16.19 -0.71
N GLU A 77 -8.76 -16.66 -0.02
CA GLU A 77 -8.93 -17.52 1.14
C GLU A 77 -9.40 -16.72 2.36
N ILE A 78 -10.57 -17.10 2.88
CA ILE A 78 -11.17 -16.55 4.09
C ILE A 78 -11.26 -17.67 5.14
N PRO A 79 -10.90 -17.41 6.41
CA PRO A 79 -11.02 -18.41 7.46
C PRO A 79 -12.43 -19.01 7.54
N PHE A 80 -12.51 -20.34 7.68
CA PHE A 80 -13.79 -21.04 7.79
C PHE A 80 -14.67 -20.49 8.93
N SER A 81 -14.05 -20.03 10.02
CA SER A 81 -14.74 -19.41 11.15
C SER A 81 -15.55 -18.16 10.76
N ASP A 82 -15.10 -17.38 9.79
CA ASP A 82 -15.84 -16.20 9.30
C ASP A 82 -17.10 -16.64 8.53
N PHE A 83 -17.03 -17.73 7.76
CA PHE A 83 -18.19 -18.31 7.08
C PHE A 83 -19.18 -18.95 8.05
N ALA A 84 -18.69 -19.72 9.02
CA ALA A 84 -19.53 -20.31 10.06
C ALA A 84 -20.27 -19.21 10.87
N SER A 85 -19.55 -18.15 11.25
CA SER A 85 -20.14 -17.00 11.95
C SER A 85 -21.23 -16.31 11.12
N LEU A 86 -21.03 -16.18 9.81
CA LEU A 86 -22.04 -15.62 8.89
C LEU A 86 -23.28 -16.52 8.78
N ALA A 87 -23.08 -17.84 8.70
CA ALA A 87 -24.18 -18.81 8.66
C ALA A 87 -25.02 -18.74 9.95
N ASP A 88 -24.36 -18.77 11.12
CA ASP A 88 -25.02 -18.68 12.42
C ASP A 88 -25.78 -17.36 12.60
N ALA A 89 -25.18 -16.24 12.19
CA ALA A 89 -25.83 -14.93 12.24
C ALA A 89 -27.07 -14.88 11.33
N THR A 90 -27.02 -15.52 10.17
CA THR A 90 -28.15 -15.60 9.22
C THR A 90 -29.28 -16.45 9.76
N ILE A 91 -28.98 -17.62 10.35
CA ILE A 91 -29.98 -18.49 10.98
C ILE A 91 -30.64 -17.77 12.16
N ARG A 92 -29.84 -17.10 13.00
CA ARG A 92 -30.34 -16.37 14.18
C ARG A 92 -31.26 -15.21 13.79
N ALA A 93 -30.84 -14.39 12.82
CA ALA A 93 -31.63 -13.27 12.34
C ALA A 93 -33.00 -13.71 11.81
N ARG A 94 -33.05 -14.83 11.06
CA ARG A 94 -34.32 -15.43 10.61
C ARG A 94 -35.23 -15.89 11.74
N ARG A 95 -34.67 -16.48 12.81
CA ARG A 95 -35.45 -16.96 13.97
C ARG A 95 -36.06 -15.82 14.79
N GLU A 96 -35.41 -14.67 14.78
CA GLU A 96 -35.79 -13.51 15.59
C GLU A 96 -36.51 -12.43 14.78
N ASP A 97 -36.90 -12.73 13.53
CA ASP A 97 -37.51 -11.78 12.58
C ASP A 97 -36.72 -10.46 12.45
N ARG A 98 -35.37 -10.58 12.43
CA ARG A 98 -34.44 -9.46 12.31
C ARG A 98 -33.84 -9.38 10.93
N ASP A 99 -33.67 -8.14 10.47
CA ASP A 99 -33.07 -7.85 9.18
C ASP A 99 -31.54 -7.94 9.26
N LEU A 100 -30.94 -8.86 8.52
CA LEU A 100 -29.48 -9.04 8.46
C LEU A 100 -28.88 -8.29 7.26
N ARG A 101 -27.68 -7.74 7.44
CA ARG A 101 -26.83 -7.25 6.35
C ARG A 101 -25.65 -8.20 6.08
N PRO A 102 -25.87 -9.41 5.51
CA PRO A 102 -24.81 -10.42 5.36
C PRO A 102 -23.60 -9.92 4.57
N TRP A 103 -23.83 -9.08 3.56
CA TRP A 103 -22.73 -8.44 2.81
C TRP A 103 -21.83 -7.54 3.65
N VAL A 104 -22.31 -6.96 4.76
CA VAL A 104 -21.45 -6.20 5.68
C VAL A 104 -20.49 -7.14 6.41
N GLN A 105 -20.96 -8.33 6.80
CA GLN A 105 -20.12 -9.32 7.47
C GLN A 105 -19.07 -9.91 6.52
N VAL A 106 -19.44 -10.22 5.26
CA VAL A 106 -18.50 -10.63 4.21
C VAL A 106 -17.42 -9.57 4.02
N LYS A 107 -17.81 -8.30 3.87
CA LYS A 107 -16.86 -7.18 3.73
C LYS A 107 -15.92 -7.07 4.93
N ASN A 108 -16.43 -7.23 6.14
CA ASN A 108 -15.61 -7.19 7.34
C ASN A 108 -14.61 -8.34 7.41
N ALA A 109 -15.00 -9.56 7.01
CA ALA A 109 -14.11 -10.72 6.95
C ALA A 109 -12.99 -10.50 5.92
N VAL A 110 -13.37 -10.05 4.72
CA VAL A 110 -12.41 -9.72 3.66
C VAL A 110 -11.48 -8.58 4.09
N GLN A 111 -12.01 -7.53 4.71
CA GLN A 111 -11.19 -6.43 5.24
C GLN A 111 -10.21 -6.92 6.31
N ARG A 112 -10.63 -7.75 7.27
CA ARG A 112 -9.72 -8.35 8.27
C ARG A 112 -8.61 -9.18 7.63
N ARG A 113 -8.93 -9.92 6.57
CA ARG A 113 -7.95 -10.70 5.81
C ARG A 113 -6.96 -9.81 5.10
N LEU A 114 -7.43 -8.75 4.43
CA LEU A 114 -6.61 -7.79 3.70
C LEU A 114 -5.72 -6.97 4.63
N LEU A 115 -6.19 -6.59 5.83
CA LEU A 115 -5.38 -5.85 6.81
C LEU A 115 -4.09 -6.56 7.25
N LYS A 116 -3.99 -7.88 7.02
CA LYS A 116 -2.79 -8.68 7.31
C LYS A 116 -1.81 -8.73 6.14
N GLU A 117 -2.22 -8.27 4.96
CA GLU A 117 -1.38 -8.23 3.77
C GLU A 117 -0.55 -6.95 3.71
N THR A 118 0.63 -7.06 3.10
CA THR A 118 1.46 -5.90 2.75
C THR A 118 1.44 -5.73 1.24
N PHE A 119 1.20 -4.52 0.76
CA PHE A 119 1.10 -4.19 -0.66
C PHE A 119 2.16 -3.17 -1.05
N GLN A 120 3.42 -3.58 -1.01
CA GLN A 120 4.54 -2.67 -1.21
C GLN A 120 5.51 -3.10 -2.30
N SER A 121 5.84 -4.39 -2.39
CA SER A 121 6.69 -4.89 -3.47
C SER A 121 5.95 -4.85 -4.81
N TYR A 122 6.70 -4.93 -5.91
CA TYR A 122 6.15 -4.99 -7.25
C TYR A 122 5.10 -6.11 -7.41
N GLU A 123 5.40 -7.30 -6.91
CA GLU A 123 4.52 -8.46 -6.95
C GLU A 123 3.26 -8.25 -6.10
N GLN A 124 3.42 -7.72 -4.88
CA GLN A 124 2.31 -7.47 -3.97
C GLN A 124 1.36 -6.38 -4.49
N VAL A 125 1.90 -5.30 -5.04
CA VAL A 125 1.10 -4.25 -5.68
C VAL A 125 0.39 -4.79 -6.93
N GLY A 126 1.06 -5.64 -7.73
CA GLY A 126 0.42 -6.33 -8.86
C GLY A 126 -0.75 -7.22 -8.43
N GLN A 127 -0.60 -7.92 -7.31
CA GLN A 127 -1.67 -8.69 -6.70
C GLN A 127 -2.82 -7.78 -6.23
N ALA A 128 -2.53 -6.66 -5.58
CA ALA A 128 -3.55 -5.69 -5.15
C ALA A 128 -4.32 -5.10 -6.34
N LEU A 129 -3.63 -4.71 -7.41
CA LEU A 129 -4.26 -4.23 -8.65
C LEU A 129 -5.18 -5.30 -9.25
N SER A 130 -4.72 -6.55 -9.27
CA SER A 130 -5.55 -7.67 -9.73
C SER A 130 -6.78 -7.86 -8.83
N LEU A 131 -6.62 -7.82 -7.49
CA LEU A 131 -7.72 -7.89 -6.51
C LEU A 131 -8.73 -6.76 -6.68
N ALA A 132 -8.25 -5.59 -7.10
CA ALA A 132 -9.06 -4.43 -7.45
C ALA A 132 -9.71 -4.54 -8.85
N GLY A 133 -9.49 -5.64 -9.59
CA GLY A 133 -10.05 -5.88 -10.91
C GLY A 133 -9.38 -5.07 -12.03
N ILE A 134 -8.18 -4.54 -11.80
CA ILE A 134 -7.46 -3.72 -12.78
C ILE A 134 -6.68 -4.62 -13.74
N GLU A 135 -7.08 -4.60 -15.00
CA GLU A 135 -6.41 -5.36 -16.05
C GLU A 135 -5.15 -4.65 -16.54
N LYS A 136 -4.08 -5.43 -16.77
CA LYS A 136 -2.79 -4.94 -17.27
C LYS A 136 -2.23 -3.78 -16.43
N GLY A 137 -2.48 -3.80 -15.10
CA GLY A 137 -2.21 -2.66 -14.22
C GLY A 137 -0.78 -2.14 -14.31
N TRP A 138 0.22 -3.04 -14.35
CA TRP A 138 1.62 -2.64 -14.44
C TRP A 138 2.05 -2.08 -15.80
N SER A 139 1.63 -2.69 -16.91
CA SER A 139 2.00 -2.17 -18.23
C SER A 139 1.39 -0.79 -18.45
N ARG A 140 0.13 -0.60 -18.07
CA ARG A 140 -0.57 0.69 -18.19
C ARG A 140 0.02 1.76 -17.27
N THR A 141 0.46 1.37 -16.07
CA THR A 141 1.16 2.31 -15.16
C THR A 141 2.50 2.72 -15.73
N ALA A 142 3.22 1.80 -16.37
CA ALA A 142 4.49 2.07 -17.04
C ALA A 142 4.31 3.01 -18.23
N ASP A 143 3.27 2.79 -19.04
CA ASP A 143 2.88 3.69 -20.14
C ASP A 143 2.58 5.10 -19.63
N ALA A 144 1.82 5.22 -18.53
CA ALA A 144 1.49 6.52 -17.91
C ALA A 144 2.71 7.25 -17.34
N LEU A 145 3.76 6.51 -16.92
CA LEU A 145 5.03 7.07 -16.45
C LEU A 145 6.04 7.29 -17.59
N GLY A 146 5.81 6.76 -18.78
CA GLY A 146 6.77 6.79 -19.89
C GLY A 146 8.04 5.97 -19.63
N ILE A 147 7.97 4.92 -18.82
CA ILE A 147 9.11 4.04 -18.47
C ILE A 147 8.77 2.58 -18.73
N LYS A 148 9.75 1.67 -18.63
CA LYS A 148 9.48 0.25 -18.76
C LYS A 148 8.94 -0.32 -17.45
N THR A 149 8.11 -1.35 -17.56
CA THR A 149 7.59 -2.08 -16.40
C THR A 149 8.71 -2.67 -15.52
N ASP A 150 9.82 -3.11 -16.13
CA ASP A 150 10.96 -3.65 -15.40
C ASP A 150 11.71 -2.57 -14.59
N ASP A 151 11.71 -1.32 -15.07
CA ASP A 151 12.27 -0.18 -14.33
C ASP A 151 11.45 0.09 -13.06
N ILE A 152 10.11 0.01 -13.15
CA ILE A 152 9.22 0.09 -11.97
C ILE A 152 9.56 -1.03 -10.99
N LYS A 153 9.65 -2.27 -11.48
CA LYS A 153 9.95 -3.43 -10.63
C LYS A 153 11.26 -3.25 -9.88
N THR A 154 12.32 -2.90 -10.60
CA THR A 154 13.65 -2.69 -10.04
C THR A 154 13.62 -1.57 -9.00
N ARG A 155 13.07 -0.42 -9.37
CA ARG A 155 13.08 0.77 -8.50
C ARG A 155 12.20 0.60 -7.25
N LEU A 156 10.99 0.08 -7.40
CA LEU A 156 10.08 -0.15 -6.27
C LEU A 156 10.67 -1.15 -5.28
N ASN A 157 11.21 -2.28 -5.77
CA ASN A 157 11.77 -3.30 -4.90
C ASN A 157 13.05 -2.84 -4.18
N GLN A 158 13.86 -1.96 -4.80
CA GLN A 158 14.98 -1.30 -4.12
C GLN A 158 14.50 -0.44 -2.94
N LEU A 159 13.45 0.37 -3.12
CA LEU A 159 12.88 1.21 -2.06
C LEU A 159 12.26 0.37 -0.93
N VAL A 160 11.56 -0.71 -1.27
CA VAL A 160 11.03 -1.66 -0.29
C VAL A 160 12.16 -2.33 0.50
N HIS A 161 13.24 -2.74 -0.17
CA HIS A 161 14.40 -3.30 0.51
C HIS A 161 15.03 -2.29 1.48
N ARG A 162 15.22 -1.03 1.04
CA ARG A 162 15.72 0.05 1.89
C ARG A 162 14.81 0.30 3.09
N ARG A 163 13.48 0.31 2.90
CA ARG A 163 12.49 0.40 3.98
C ARG A 163 12.67 -0.73 4.98
N ASN A 164 12.84 -1.96 4.51
CA ASN A 164 13.02 -3.13 5.37
C ASN A 164 14.30 -3.04 6.21
N GLN A 165 15.41 -2.57 5.62
CA GLN A 165 16.63 -2.30 6.37
C GLN A 165 16.37 -1.31 7.51
N ILE A 166 15.60 -0.24 7.27
CA ILE A 166 15.26 0.75 8.30
C ILE A 166 14.38 0.14 9.40
N VAL A 167 13.25 -0.48 9.04
CA VAL A 167 12.23 -0.84 10.03
C VAL A 167 12.47 -2.19 10.70
N HIS A 168 13.15 -3.13 10.03
CA HIS A 168 13.41 -4.47 10.57
C HIS A 168 14.84 -4.64 11.06
N GLU A 169 15.81 -3.95 10.46
CA GLU A 169 17.24 -4.12 10.77
C GLU A 169 17.87 -2.94 11.52
N GLY A 170 17.06 -1.92 11.88
CA GLY A 170 17.54 -0.71 12.56
C GLY A 170 18.45 0.16 11.70
N ASP A 171 18.47 -0.08 10.39
CA ASP A 171 19.34 0.55 9.41
C ASP A 171 20.85 0.43 9.67
N ILE A 172 21.26 -0.64 10.35
CA ILE A 172 22.66 -0.86 10.74
C ILE A 172 23.44 -1.44 9.55
N LYS A 173 24.63 -0.91 9.27
CA LYS A 173 25.55 -1.47 8.28
C LYS A 173 25.99 -2.87 8.72
N ARG A 174 25.68 -3.87 7.89
CA ARG A 174 26.14 -5.25 8.10
C ARG A 174 27.63 -5.36 7.76
N ALA A 175 28.44 -5.77 8.73
CA ALA A 175 29.84 -6.10 8.56
C ALA A 175 30.14 -7.45 9.23
N SER A 176 31.08 -8.23 8.68
CA SER A 176 31.43 -9.56 9.21
C SER A 176 32.04 -9.51 10.62
N ARG A 177 32.72 -8.41 10.97
CA ARG A 177 33.28 -8.13 12.30
C ARG A 177 33.11 -6.66 12.66
N PRO A 178 31.92 -6.25 13.15
CA PRO A 178 31.68 -4.84 13.46
C PRO A 178 32.44 -4.45 14.73
N GLN A 179 33.42 -3.56 14.60
CA GLN A 179 34.12 -2.98 15.75
C GLN A 179 33.41 -1.74 16.31
N ARG A 180 32.58 -1.07 15.49
CA ARG A 180 31.78 0.11 15.85
C ARG A 180 30.42 0.06 15.16
N LEU A 181 29.40 0.55 15.85
CA LEU A 181 28.05 0.70 15.28
C LEU A 181 28.08 1.77 14.18
N GLN A 182 27.68 1.37 12.97
CA GLN A 182 27.54 2.25 11.82
C GLN A 182 26.16 2.04 11.19
N TYR A 183 25.58 3.12 10.68
CA TYR A 183 24.30 3.08 9.97
C TYR A 183 24.53 3.22 8.47
N ASN A 184 23.56 2.77 7.67
CA ASN A 184 23.55 3.08 6.25
C ASN A 184 23.33 4.57 6.04
N ASP A 185 23.93 5.11 4.99
CA ASP A 185 23.82 6.53 4.68
C ASP A 185 22.42 6.86 4.14
N VAL A 186 21.98 8.10 4.37
CA VAL A 186 20.67 8.59 3.95
C VAL A 186 20.80 10.07 3.56
N GLY A 187 21.00 10.30 2.27
CA GLY A 187 21.10 11.62 1.66
C GLY A 187 19.78 12.38 1.66
N GLN A 188 19.83 13.70 1.78
CA GLN A 188 18.63 14.54 1.68
C GLN A 188 18.01 14.46 0.28
N ASP A 189 18.83 14.67 -0.74
CA ASP A 189 18.37 14.80 -2.13
C ASP A 189 17.90 13.44 -2.67
N GLU A 190 18.62 12.37 -2.33
CA GLU A 190 18.25 10.99 -2.66
C GLU A 190 16.85 10.65 -2.12
N VAL A 191 16.61 10.87 -0.81
CA VAL A 191 15.31 10.55 -0.22
C VAL A 191 14.21 11.49 -0.75
N SER A 192 14.53 12.74 -1.08
CA SER A 192 13.56 13.63 -1.74
C SER A 192 13.15 13.08 -3.10
N ALA A 193 14.11 12.65 -3.91
CA ALA A 193 13.84 12.02 -5.20
C ALA A 193 13.05 10.71 -5.06
N ASP A 194 13.34 9.91 -4.03
CA ASP A 194 12.60 8.69 -3.72
C ASP A 194 11.13 8.98 -3.38
N VAL A 195 10.88 9.99 -2.53
CA VAL A 195 9.52 10.42 -2.15
C VAL A 195 8.75 10.92 -3.37
N ASP A 196 9.39 11.71 -4.23
CA ASP A 196 8.74 12.25 -5.43
C ASP A 196 8.47 11.16 -6.46
N TRP A 197 9.39 10.21 -6.65
CA TRP A 197 9.18 9.05 -7.52
C TRP A 197 8.01 8.19 -7.03
N ILE A 198 7.90 7.92 -5.73
CA ILE A 198 6.75 7.19 -5.18
C ILE A 198 5.44 7.97 -5.38
N ALA A 199 5.46 9.29 -5.19
CA ALA A 199 4.28 10.12 -5.42
C ALA A 199 3.82 10.07 -6.89
N GLN A 200 4.76 10.10 -7.84
CA GLN A 200 4.50 9.93 -9.27
C GLN A 200 3.95 8.54 -9.58
N LEU A 201 4.56 7.48 -9.02
CA LEU A 201 4.10 6.10 -9.18
C LEU A 201 2.64 5.94 -8.74
N VAL A 202 2.29 6.40 -7.54
CA VAL A 202 0.92 6.29 -7.03
C VAL A 202 -0.05 7.12 -7.87
N THR A 203 0.38 8.29 -8.35
CA THR A 203 -0.45 9.13 -9.25
C THR A 203 -0.72 8.42 -10.58
N ALA A 204 0.29 7.79 -11.17
CA ALA A 204 0.13 7.01 -12.40
C ALA A 204 -0.81 5.81 -12.21
N ILE A 205 -0.70 5.12 -11.07
CA ILE A 205 -1.63 4.03 -10.72
C ILE A 205 -3.06 4.58 -10.59
N GLU A 206 -3.26 5.71 -9.94
CA GLU A 206 -4.58 6.34 -9.81
C GLU A 206 -5.17 6.73 -11.18
N GLN A 207 -4.35 7.24 -12.10
CA GLN A 207 -4.79 7.52 -13.47
C GLN A 207 -5.29 6.24 -14.18
N VAL A 208 -4.56 5.14 -14.06
CA VAL A 208 -4.95 3.83 -14.60
C VAL A 208 -6.26 3.35 -13.99
N VAL A 209 -6.41 3.48 -12.66
CA VAL A 209 -7.62 3.09 -11.94
C VAL A 209 -8.83 3.94 -12.36
N ALA A 210 -8.64 5.26 -12.51
CA ALA A 210 -9.67 6.20 -12.91
C ALA A 210 -10.12 6.01 -14.37
N ALA A 211 -9.20 5.62 -15.26
CA ALA A 211 -9.50 5.34 -16.66
C ALA A 211 -10.35 4.05 -16.85
N GLY A 212 -10.42 3.16 -15.86
CA GLY A 212 -11.14 1.88 -15.98
C GLY A 212 -10.39 0.84 -16.80
N ASN A 213 -11.00 -0.32 -17.04
CA ASN A 213 -10.42 -1.33 -17.95
C ASN A 213 -10.68 -0.94 -19.41
N PRO A 214 -9.74 -1.21 -20.33
CA PRO A 214 -9.98 -0.99 -21.76
C PRO A 214 -11.14 -1.87 -22.25
N PRO A 215 -11.84 -1.44 -23.33
CA PRO A 215 -12.88 -2.24 -23.98
C PRO A 215 -12.34 -3.54 -24.58
#